data_AF-A0A7W4BAF3-F1
#
_entry.id   AF-A0A7W4BAF3-F1
#
_cell.length_a   1.000
_cell.length_b   1.000
_cell.length_c   1.000
_cell.angle_alpha   90.00
_cell.angle_beta   90.00
_cell.angle_gamma   90.00
#
_symmetry.space_group_name_H-M   'P 1'
#
loop_
_entity.id
_entity.type
_entity.pdbx_description
1 polymer ?
#
loop_
_entity_poly.entity_id
_entity_poly.type
_entity_poly.pdbx_seq_one_letter_code
_entity_poly.pdbx_strand_id
1 'polypeptide(L)'
;MNLNYELFPKMDKGYLIIPEPDERTQLDTDIYTRFCSAIYLASHIGTDESNHIISNKNIKTTYLRAALAEFITIEELLKVNYPNNADIECCSLIKNENPVFHFLKILRNYNIHLSNSSLGVTNYRAYSPRKPEMIFELNSPIIDNLHVEEFKKLKVFKNNKSRLYSEQDILKMISYFEKEQSSFGVCDLIIRSIIDYSVIVGSFLKNNRIPL
;
A
#
# COMPACT_ATOMS: atom_id res chain seq x y z
N MET A 1 11.40 15.75 -8.41
CA MET A 1 10.05 15.18 -8.34
C MET A 1 9.29 15.91 -7.24
N ASN A 2 8.02 16.27 -7.43
CA ASN A 2 7.30 17.08 -6.46
C ASN A 2 6.43 16.17 -5.57
N LEU A 3 7.03 15.66 -4.48
CA LEU A 3 6.34 14.81 -3.52
C LEU A 3 5.60 15.67 -2.49
N ASN A 4 4.29 15.53 -2.38
CA ASN A 4 3.46 16.24 -1.42
C ASN A 4 3.14 15.36 -0.21
N TYR A 5 3.88 15.57 0.88
CA TYR A 5 3.73 14.81 2.13
C TYR A 5 2.46 15.13 2.91
N GLU A 6 1.74 16.19 2.55
CA GLU A 6 0.41 16.47 3.13
C GLU A 6 -0.63 15.44 2.64
N LEU A 7 -0.40 14.81 1.49
CA LEU A 7 -1.23 13.74 0.94
C LEU A 7 -0.94 12.36 1.57
N PHE A 8 0.14 12.23 2.33
CA PHE A 8 0.49 10.96 2.96
C PHE A 8 -0.64 10.56 3.94
N PRO A 9 -1.17 9.32 3.89
CA PRO A 9 -2.29 8.91 4.72
C PRO A 9 -1.97 9.08 6.21
N LYS A 10 -2.83 9.82 6.92
CA LYS A 10 -2.75 9.93 8.37
C LYS A 10 -3.57 8.80 9.00
N MET A 11 -2.93 8.01 9.86
CA MET A 11 -3.53 6.88 10.52
C MET A 11 -4.11 7.31 11.87
N ASP A 12 -5.26 7.97 11.82
CA ASP A 12 -6.07 8.36 12.98
C ASP A 12 -7.16 7.35 13.34
N LYS A 13 -7.41 6.38 12.43
CA LYS A 13 -8.37 5.30 12.57
C LYS A 13 -7.92 4.05 11.82
N GLY A 14 -8.35 2.89 12.30
CA GLY A 14 -8.21 1.59 11.63
C GLY A 14 -9.55 1.02 11.18
N TYR A 15 -9.51 -0.17 10.58
CA TYR A 15 -10.69 -0.83 10.03
C TYR A 15 -11.13 -2.01 10.90
N LEU A 16 -12.31 -1.90 11.51
CA LEU A 16 -12.95 -3.03 12.20
C LEU A 16 -13.57 -4.03 11.21
N ILE A 17 -14.08 -3.53 10.09
CA ILE A 17 -14.64 -4.30 8.99
C ILE A 17 -13.78 -4.00 7.77
N ILE A 18 -13.40 -5.04 7.03
CA ILE A 18 -12.59 -4.89 5.80
C ILE A 18 -13.34 -3.94 4.85
N PRO A 19 -12.76 -2.79 4.49
CA PRO A 19 -13.41 -1.80 3.65
C PRO A 19 -13.45 -2.25 2.18
N GLU A 20 -14.41 -1.73 1.43
CA GLU A 20 -14.47 -1.87 -0.02
C GLU A 20 -13.69 -0.74 -0.70
N PRO A 21 -13.15 -0.96 -1.93
CA PRO A 21 -12.59 0.12 -2.72
C PRO A 21 -13.70 1.06 -3.24
N ASP A 22 -13.31 2.18 -3.85
CA ASP A 22 -14.23 3.14 -4.44
C ASP A 22 -15.21 2.47 -5.42
N GLU A 23 -16.51 2.72 -5.26
CA GLU A 23 -17.59 2.07 -6.03
C GLU A 23 -17.41 2.20 -7.55
N ARG A 24 -16.77 3.28 -8.02
CA ARG A 24 -16.56 3.53 -9.45
C ARG A 24 -15.55 2.57 -10.05
N THR A 25 -14.75 1.87 -9.23
CA THR A 25 -13.88 0.80 -9.73
C THR A 25 -14.68 -0.39 -10.27
N GLN A 26 -15.94 -0.58 -9.86
CA GLN A 26 -16.85 -1.60 -10.41
C GLN A 26 -17.20 -1.39 -11.89
N LEU A 27 -16.83 -0.24 -12.48
CA LEU A 27 -16.97 -0.01 -13.92
C LEU A 27 -16.08 -0.94 -14.77
N ASP A 28 -15.03 -1.49 -14.19
CA ASP A 28 -14.17 -2.54 -14.77
C ASP A 28 -13.99 -3.66 -13.73
N THR A 29 -14.59 -4.83 -13.99
CA THR A 29 -14.61 -5.98 -13.07
C THR A 29 -13.22 -6.50 -12.73
N ASP A 30 -12.29 -6.49 -13.69
CA ASP A 30 -10.95 -7.02 -13.47
C ASP A 30 -10.16 -6.06 -12.55
N ILE A 31 -10.29 -4.75 -12.78
CA ILE A 31 -9.71 -3.72 -11.89
C ILE A 31 -10.31 -3.81 -10.49
N TYR A 32 -11.64 -3.89 -10.36
CA TYR A 32 -12.32 -4.02 -9.08
C TYR A 32 -11.84 -5.24 -8.29
N THR A 33 -11.72 -6.38 -8.96
CA THR A 33 -11.27 -7.65 -8.36
C THR A 33 -9.83 -7.55 -7.84
N ARG A 34 -8.95 -6.82 -8.55
CA ARG A 34 -7.57 -6.57 -8.10
C ARG A 34 -7.52 -5.70 -6.85
N PHE A 35 -8.33 -4.65 -6.77
CA PHE A 35 -8.47 -3.86 -5.55
C PHE A 35 -8.95 -4.71 -4.37
N CYS A 36 -10.01 -5.50 -4.56
CA CYS A 36 -10.54 -6.38 -3.51
C CYS A 36 -9.50 -7.39 -3.04
N SER A 37 -8.76 -8.00 -3.98
CA SER A 37 -7.69 -8.97 -3.67
C SER A 37 -6.57 -8.33 -2.87
N ALA A 38 -6.12 -7.13 -3.27
CA ALA A 38 -5.06 -6.41 -2.56
C ALA A 38 -5.49 -6.04 -1.12
N ILE A 39 -6.73 -5.56 -0.94
CA ILE A 39 -7.30 -5.23 0.37
C ILE A 39 -7.43 -6.49 1.24
N TYR A 40 -7.98 -7.57 0.68
CA TYR A 40 -8.12 -8.85 1.37
C TYR A 40 -6.76 -9.39 1.84
N LEU A 41 -5.77 -9.42 0.98
CA LEU A 41 -4.43 -9.90 1.34
C LEU A 41 -3.79 -9.01 2.40
N ALA A 42 -3.99 -7.69 2.32
CA ALA A 42 -3.48 -6.76 3.32
C ALA A 42 -4.14 -6.97 4.70
N SER A 43 -5.43 -7.31 4.76
CA SER A 43 -6.12 -7.58 6.03
C SER A 43 -5.63 -8.87 6.73
N HIS A 44 -5.02 -9.79 5.99
CA HIS A 44 -4.49 -11.06 6.52
C HIS A 44 -3.01 -10.98 6.94
N ILE A 45 -2.34 -9.82 6.78
CA ILE A 45 -0.97 -9.64 7.28
C ILE A 45 -0.93 -9.76 8.82
N GLY A 46 -2.00 -9.38 9.52
CA GLY A 46 -2.08 -9.40 10.99
C GLY A 46 -2.55 -10.71 11.59
N THR A 47 -3.13 -11.62 10.80
CA THR A 47 -3.80 -12.81 11.32
C THR A 47 -2.80 -13.89 11.71
N ASP A 48 -3.05 -14.53 12.86
CA ASP A 48 -2.36 -15.75 13.26
C ASP A 48 -3.20 -16.94 12.81
N GLU A 49 -2.63 -17.80 11.95
CA GLU A 49 -3.31 -18.97 11.41
C GLU A 49 -2.62 -20.24 11.93
N SER A 50 -3.38 -21.17 12.53
CA SER A 50 -2.79 -22.28 13.28
C SER A 50 -2.57 -23.59 12.50
N ASN A 51 -2.85 -23.63 11.19
CA ASN A 51 -2.88 -24.89 10.41
C ASN A 51 -2.10 -24.82 9.08
N HIS A 52 -0.85 -24.37 9.11
CA HIS A 52 -0.05 -24.19 7.89
C HIS A 52 1.33 -24.85 7.96
N ILE A 53 1.88 -25.16 6.78
CA ILE A 53 3.20 -25.78 6.60
C ILE A 53 4.33 -24.80 6.96
N ILE A 54 4.08 -23.49 6.86
CA ILE A 54 5.05 -22.43 7.10
C ILE A 54 4.75 -21.69 8.40
N SER A 55 5.78 -21.12 9.02
CA SER A 55 5.63 -20.37 10.28
C SER A 55 4.74 -19.13 10.10
N ASN A 56 4.04 -18.70 11.16
CA ASN A 56 3.23 -17.48 11.15
C ASN A 56 4.00 -16.26 10.63
N LYS A 57 5.27 -16.11 11.00
CA LYS A 57 6.13 -15.03 10.46
C LYS A 57 6.22 -15.07 8.93
N ASN A 58 6.36 -16.26 8.36
CA ASN A 58 6.45 -16.43 6.91
C ASN A 58 5.08 -16.26 6.23
N ILE A 59 3.98 -16.62 6.89
CA ILE A 59 2.62 -16.36 6.40
C ILE A 59 2.39 -14.85 6.28
N LYS A 60 2.65 -14.10 7.34
CA LYS A 60 2.44 -12.64 7.37
C LYS A 60 3.27 -11.91 6.30
N THR A 61 4.53 -12.32 6.11
CA THR A 61 5.39 -11.76 5.04
C THR A 61 4.94 -12.19 3.63
N THR A 62 4.36 -13.37 3.49
CA THR A 62 3.75 -13.84 2.23
C THR A 62 2.51 -13.00 1.89
N TYR A 63 1.62 -12.74 2.85
CA TYR A 63 0.47 -11.87 2.66
C TYR A 63 0.90 -10.44 2.32
N LEU A 64 1.91 -9.90 2.99
CA LEU A 64 2.45 -8.57 2.68
C LEU A 64 2.94 -8.49 1.23
N ARG A 65 3.73 -9.48 0.81
CA ARG A 65 4.22 -9.59 -0.57
C ARG A 65 3.08 -9.68 -1.58
N ALA A 66 2.08 -10.51 -1.29
CA ALA A 66 0.95 -10.73 -2.17
C ALA A 66 0.08 -9.45 -2.29
N ALA A 67 -0.21 -8.78 -1.17
CA ALA A 67 -0.96 -7.52 -1.16
C ALA A 67 -0.25 -6.44 -1.98
N LEU A 68 1.06 -6.27 -1.78
CA LEU A 68 1.87 -5.33 -2.55
C LEU A 68 1.94 -5.70 -4.03
N ALA A 69 2.03 -6.99 -4.37
CA ALA A 69 2.05 -7.44 -5.75
C ALA A 69 0.73 -7.11 -6.46
N GLU A 70 -0.41 -7.50 -5.89
CA GLU A 70 -1.74 -7.21 -6.43
C GLU A 70 -1.95 -5.69 -6.60
N PHE A 71 -1.61 -4.89 -5.58
CA PHE A 71 -1.71 -3.43 -5.66
C PHE A 71 -0.92 -2.83 -6.84
N ILE A 72 0.34 -3.22 -7.02
CA ILE A 72 1.17 -2.69 -8.11
C ILE A 72 0.67 -3.14 -9.49
N THR A 73 0.10 -4.36 -9.59
CA THR A 73 -0.44 -4.86 -10.87
C THR A 73 -1.66 -4.10 -11.37
N ILE A 74 -2.36 -3.33 -10.52
CA ILE A 74 -3.48 -2.48 -10.94
C ILE A 74 -3.01 -1.45 -11.99
N GLU A 75 -1.85 -0.81 -11.78
CA GLU A 75 -1.28 0.13 -12.75
C GLU A 75 -0.95 -0.56 -14.09
N GLU A 76 -0.48 -1.81 -14.03
CA GLU A 76 -0.14 -2.60 -15.23
C GLU A 76 -1.40 -3.00 -16.00
N LEU A 77 -2.43 -3.47 -15.29
CA LEU A 77 -3.71 -3.84 -15.86
C LEU A 77 -4.40 -2.64 -16.53
N LEU A 78 -4.37 -1.47 -15.88
CA LEU A 78 -4.87 -0.23 -16.45
C LEU A 78 -4.17 0.10 -17.79
N LYS A 79 -2.84 -0.05 -17.87
CA LYS A 79 -2.08 0.19 -19.11
C LYS A 79 -2.43 -0.80 -20.23
N VAL A 80 -2.73 -2.04 -19.88
CA VAL A 80 -3.14 -3.08 -20.86
C VAL A 80 -4.57 -2.85 -21.35
N ASN A 81 -5.49 -2.50 -20.45
CA ASN A 81 -6.90 -2.31 -20.78
C ASN A 81 -7.16 -0.96 -21.49
N TYR A 82 -6.33 0.06 -21.22
CA TYR A 82 -6.49 1.43 -21.75
C TYR A 82 -5.21 1.96 -22.42
N PRO A 83 -4.62 1.26 -23.40
CA PRO A 83 -3.27 1.54 -23.90
C PRO A 83 -3.11 2.87 -24.65
N ASN A 84 -4.20 3.41 -25.21
CA ASN A 84 -4.21 4.65 -26.00
C ASN A 84 -4.84 5.83 -25.25
N ASN A 85 -5.14 5.67 -23.96
CA ASN A 85 -5.77 6.72 -23.18
C ASN A 85 -4.72 7.70 -22.65
N ALA A 86 -4.76 8.95 -23.10
CA ALA A 86 -3.80 9.98 -22.67
C ALA A 86 -3.85 10.26 -21.16
N ASP A 87 -5.01 10.05 -20.53
CA ASP A 87 -5.23 10.32 -19.10
C ASP A 87 -4.77 9.16 -18.21
N ILE A 88 -4.36 8.01 -18.75
CA ILE A 88 -3.90 6.84 -17.97
C ILE A 88 -2.74 7.20 -17.02
N GLU A 89 -1.97 8.23 -17.37
CA GLU A 89 -0.85 8.73 -16.60
C GLU A 89 -1.26 9.28 -15.22
N CYS A 90 -2.52 9.71 -15.04
CA CYS A 90 -3.03 10.12 -13.73
C CYS A 90 -3.07 8.95 -12.72
N CYS A 91 -3.16 7.71 -13.24
CA CYS A 91 -3.13 6.49 -12.44
C CYS A 91 -1.70 6.01 -12.17
N SER A 92 -0.65 6.67 -12.69
CA SER A 92 0.71 6.19 -12.46
C SER A 92 1.16 6.41 -11.03
N LEU A 93 1.51 5.32 -10.34
CA LEU A 93 1.99 5.34 -8.96
C LEU A 93 3.27 6.17 -8.77
N ILE A 94 4.10 6.30 -9.82
CA ILE A 94 5.38 7.03 -9.77
C ILE A 94 5.28 8.46 -10.27
N LYS A 95 4.14 8.87 -10.83
CA LYS A 95 3.87 10.26 -11.23
C LYS A 95 2.91 10.95 -10.28
N ASN A 96 2.28 10.20 -9.37
CA ASN A 96 1.42 10.76 -8.34
C ASN A 96 2.22 11.68 -7.40
N GLU A 97 1.55 12.59 -6.70
CA GLU A 97 2.23 13.44 -5.73
C GLU A 97 2.31 12.79 -4.35
N ASN A 98 1.45 11.80 -4.07
CA ASN A 98 1.35 11.14 -2.77
C ASN A 98 2.54 10.18 -2.55
N PRO A 99 3.45 10.46 -1.60
CA PRO A 99 4.66 9.67 -1.40
C PRO A 99 4.39 8.22 -0.98
N VAL A 100 3.21 7.91 -0.42
CA VAL A 100 2.90 6.53 -0.01
C VAL A 100 2.86 5.58 -1.21
N PHE A 101 2.36 6.00 -2.37
CA PHE A 101 2.28 5.16 -3.56
C PHE A 101 3.66 4.84 -4.13
N HIS A 102 4.54 5.83 -4.11
CA HIS A 102 5.95 5.66 -4.46
C HIS A 102 6.61 4.66 -3.51
N PHE A 103 6.41 4.85 -2.20
CA PHE A 103 7.01 4.01 -1.18
C PHE A 103 6.51 2.57 -1.26
N LEU A 104 5.21 2.32 -1.45
CA LEU A 104 4.66 0.97 -1.60
C LEU A 104 5.23 0.26 -2.83
N LYS A 105 5.46 0.96 -3.95
CA LYS A 105 6.13 0.39 -5.12
C LYS A 105 7.59 0.05 -4.87
N ILE A 106 8.30 0.89 -4.12
CA ILE A 106 9.69 0.62 -3.69
C ILE A 106 9.71 -0.59 -2.74
N LEU A 107 8.79 -0.63 -1.78
CA LEU A 107 8.66 -1.69 -0.78
C LEU A 107 8.34 -3.05 -1.43
N ARG A 108 7.46 -3.06 -2.45
CA ARG A 108 7.21 -4.24 -3.29
C ARG A 108 8.49 -4.73 -3.95
N ASN A 109 9.26 -3.83 -4.55
CA ASN A 109 10.52 -4.20 -5.21
C ASN A 109 11.56 -4.72 -4.22
N TYR A 110 11.63 -4.14 -3.02
CA TYR A 110 12.44 -4.66 -1.93
C TYR A 110 12.05 -6.11 -1.59
N ASN A 111 10.77 -6.34 -1.33
CA ASN A 111 10.20 -7.62 -0.90
C ASN A 111 10.25 -8.75 -1.95
N ILE A 112 10.37 -8.42 -3.23
CA ILE A 112 10.39 -9.40 -4.34
C ILE A 112 11.81 -9.62 -4.86
N HIS A 113 12.62 -8.57 -4.96
CA HIS A 113 13.88 -8.62 -5.70
C HIS A 113 15.14 -8.55 -4.86
N LEU A 114 15.05 -8.15 -3.57
CA LEU A 114 16.23 -7.91 -2.76
C LEU A 114 16.25 -8.69 -1.45
N SER A 115 15.16 -8.63 -0.69
CA SER A 115 15.05 -9.25 0.64
C SER A 115 13.58 -9.44 0.99
N ASN A 116 13.29 -9.81 2.24
CA ASN A 116 11.95 -9.82 2.79
C ASN A 116 11.84 -8.78 3.91
N SER A 117 10.70 -8.09 4.01
CA SER A 117 10.36 -7.30 5.18
C SER A 117 10.31 -8.20 6.42
N SER A 118 10.89 -7.74 7.51
CA SER A 118 10.71 -8.33 8.82
C SER A 118 9.51 -7.66 9.48
N LEU A 119 8.69 -8.47 10.14
CA LEU A 119 7.49 -8.01 10.82
C LEU A 119 7.70 -8.11 12.33
N GLY A 120 7.72 -6.94 12.96
CA GLY A 120 7.62 -6.76 14.40
C GLY A 120 6.16 -6.52 14.80
N VAL A 121 5.96 -6.00 16.01
CA VAL A 121 4.64 -5.69 16.56
C VAL A 121 4.67 -4.31 17.20
N THR A 122 3.63 -3.52 16.94
CA THR A 122 3.32 -2.31 17.72
C THR A 122 2.09 -2.56 18.58
N ASN A 123 2.08 -1.97 19.78
CA ASN A 123 0.94 -2.01 20.68
C ASN A 123 0.32 -0.62 20.75
N TYR A 124 -0.99 -0.53 20.61
CA TYR A 124 -1.71 0.73 20.68
C TYR A 124 -3.06 0.57 21.38
N ARG A 125 -3.63 1.71 21.77
CA ARG A 125 -4.94 1.78 22.41
C ARG A 125 -5.92 2.43 21.45
N ALA A 126 -7.07 1.79 21.24
CA ALA A 126 -8.13 2.30 20.39
C ALA A 126 -9.48 2.29 21.12
N TYR A 127 -10.41 3.14 20.70
CA TYR A 127 -11.79 3.13 21.17
C TYR A 127 -12.74 3.04 19.98
N SER A 128 -13.94 2.51 20.20
CA SER A 128 -14.99 2.56 19.19
C SER A 128 -15.70 3.92 19.27
N PRO A 129 -15.94 4.63 18.15
CA PRO A 129 -16.71 5.86 18.16
C PRO A 129 -18.13 5.69 18.74
N ARG A 130 -18.68 4.46 18.73
CA ARG A 130 -19.99 4.13 19.32
C ARG A 130 -19.94 3.91 20.83
N LYS A 131 -18.75 3.68 21.39
CA LYS A 131 -18.48 3.41 22.82
C LYS A 131 -17.10 3.99 23.20
N PRO A 132 -16.95 5.33 23.23
CA PRO A 132 -15.65 5.98 23.46
C PRO A 132 -15.05 5.69 24.83
N GLU A 133 -15.87 5.27 25.80
CA GLU A 133 -15.46 4.84 27.13
C GLU A 133 -14.76 3.47 27.16
N MET A 134 -14.94 2.64 26.13
CA MET A 134 -14.30 1.34 26.02
C MET A 134 -12.98 1.45 25.26
N ILE A 135 -11.87 1.32 25.98
CA ILE A 135 -10.52 1.30 25.43
C ILE A 135 -10.07 -0.15 25.26
N PHE A 136 -9.60 -0.47 24.05
CA PHE A 136 -9.05 -1.77 23.69
C PHE A 136 -7.55 -1.65 23.50
N GLU A 137 -6.79 -2.57 24.09
CA GLU A 137 -5.37 -2.76 23.80
C GLU A 137 -5.24 -3.71 22.62
N LEU A 138 -4.59 -3.24 21.57
CA LEU A 138 -4.45 -3.95 20.30
C LEU A 138 -2.98 -4.05 19.93
N ASN A 139 -2.64 -5.17 19.30
CA ASN A 139 -1.32 -5.42 18.75
C ASN A 139 -1.47 -5.55 17.24
N SER A 140 -0.61 -4.88 16.48
CA SER A 140 -0.65 -4.95 15.01
C SER A 140 0.76 -5.08 14.45
N PRO A 141 0.95 -5.83 13.35
CA PRO A 141 2.26 -5.98 12.75
C PRO A 141 2.77 -4.65 12.19
N ILE A 142 4.09 -4.46 12.28
CA ILE A 142 4.82 -3.35 11.65
C ILE A 142 6.04 -3.90 10.91
N ILE A 143 6.49 -3.22 9.87
CA ILE A 143 7.77 -3.50 9.23
C ILE A 143 8.86 -2.82 10.03
N ASP A 144 9.77 -3.61 10.60
CA ASP A 144 10.79 -3.15 11.57
C ASP A 144 12.21 -3.05 11.00
N ASN A 145 12.39 -3.34 9.70
CA ASN A 145 13.69 -3.34 9.03
C ASN A 145 13.80 -2.35 7.86
N LEU A 146 13.16 -1.19 7.98
CA LEU A 146 13.16 -0.14 6.95
C LEU A 146 14.46 0.69 7.01
N HIS A 147 15.53 0.21 6.39
CA HIS A 147 16.82 0.91 6.34
C HIS A 147 17.16 1.42 4.95
N VAL A 148 17.54 2.70 4.85
CA VAL A 148 17.87 3.34 3.55
C VAL A 148 18.95 2.59 2.78
N GLU A 149 19.95 2.04 3.48
CA GLU A 149 21.06 1.28 2.88
C GLU A 149 20.60 0.04 2.12
N GLU A 150 19.53 -0.60 2.58
CA GLU A 150 18.93 -1.73 1.88
C GLU A 150 18.23 -1.26 0.60
N PHE A 151 17.46 -0.17 0.67
CA PHE A 151 16.77 0.38 -0.50
C PHE A 151 17.74 0.89 -1.58
N LYS A 152 18.92 1.41 -1.21
CA LYS A 152 19.98 1.83 -2.14
C LYS A 152 20.44 0.72 -3.09
N LYS A 153 20.24 -0.56 -2.74
CA LYS A 153 20.62 -1.69 -3.60
C LYS A 153 19.64 -1.91 -4.77
N LEU A 154 18.46 -1.29 -4.73
CA LEU A 154 17.45 -1.38 -5.79
C LEU A 154 17.88 -0.67 -7.07
N LYS A 155 17.42 -1.18 -8.22
CA LYS A 155 17.74 -0.61 -9.55
C LYS A 155 17.39 0.87 -9.66
N VAL A 156 16.34 1.33 -8.98
CA VAL A 156 15.90 2.74 -8.97
C VAL A 156 16.97 3.71 -8.43
N PHE A 157 17.95 3.22 -7.65
CA PHE A 157 19.09 3.99 -7.16
C PHE A 157 20.38 3.82 -7.98
N LYS A 158 20.53 2.67 -8.68
CA LYS A 158 21.79 2.29 -9.33
C LYS A 158 22.07 3.04 -10.63
N ASN A 159 21.05 3.54 -11.32
CA ASN A 159 21.24 4.23 -12.60
C ASN A 159 21.46 5.74 -12.42
N ASN A 160 22.71 6.19 -12.48
CA ASN A 160 23.12 7.60 -12.35
C ASN A 160 22.51 8.56 -13.39
N LYS A 161 21.93 8.05 -14.49
CA LYS A 161 21.28 8.86 -15.53
C LYS A 161 19.77 9.08 -15.29
N SER A 162 19.15 8.36 -14.35
CA SER A 162 17.69 8.38 -14.16
C SER A 162 17.26 8.11 -12.71
N ARG A 163 17.99 8.63 -11.72
CA ARG A 163 17.58 8.49 -10.32
C ARG A 163 16.22 9.16 -10.13
N LEU A 164 15.20 8.36 -9.85
CA LEU A 164 13.85 8.86 -9.62
C LEU A 164 13.72 9.54 -8.24
N TYR A 165 14.51 9.06 -7.27
CA TYR A 165 14.51 9.55 -5.89
C TYR A 165 15.93 9.91 -5.45
N SER A 166 16.06 10.98 -4.68
CA SER A 166 17.25 11.23 -3.86
C SER A 166 17.23 10.35 -2.61
N GLU A 167 18.37 10.26 -1.93
CA GLU A 167 18.46 9.59 -0.62
C GLU A 167 17.56 10.26 0.42
N GLN A 168 17.49 11.59 0.40
CA GLN A 168 16.65 12.36 1.30
C GLN A 168 15.16 12.10 1.08
N ASP A 169 14.72 11.93 -0.19
CA ASP A 169 13.33 11.56 -0.49
C ASP A 169 12.95 10.23 0.16
N ILE A 170 13.88 9.28 0.16
CA ILE A 170 13.62 7.92 0.65
C ILE A 170 13.62 7.87 2.15
N LEU A 171 14.59 8.54 2.80
CA LEU A 171 14.60 8.71 4.24
C LEU A 171 13.30 9.37 4.73
N LYS A 172 12.82 10.37 4.00
CA LYS A 172 11.58 11.07 4.35
C LYS A 172 10.35 10.19 4.13
N MET A 173 10.28 9.42 3.04
CA MET A 173 9.20 8.43 2.84
C MET A 173 9.20 7.34 3.92
N ILE A 174 10.37 6.80 4.29
CA ILE A 174 10.51 5.81 5.38
C ILE A 174 10.00 6.42 6.68
N SER A 175 10.47 7.62 7.04
CA SER A 175 10.07 8.29 8.29
C SER A 175 8.56 8.50 8.40
N TYR A 176 7.90 8.92 7.31
CA TYR A 176 6.44 9.06 7.28
C TYR A 176 5.75 7.69 7.38
N PHE A 177 6.23 6.70 6.63
CA PHE A 177 5.66 5.36 6.69
C PHE A 177 5.78 4.74 8.08
N GLU A 178 6.94 4.85 8.72
CA GLU A 178 7.21 4.38 10.08
C GLU A 178 6.28 5.04 11.11
N LYS A 179 6.12 6.36 11.02
CA LYS A 179 5.22 7.11 11.88
C LYS A 179 3.77 6.61 11.76
N GLU A 180 3.28 6.48 10.53
CA GLU A 180 1.88 6.14 10.29
C GLU A 180 1.60 4.65 10.56
N GLN A 181 2.50 3.74 10.18
CA GLN A 181 2.34 2.31 10.53
C GLN A 181 2.42 2.07 12.04
N SER A 182 3.15 2.89 12.80
CA SER A 182 3.23 2.71 14.26
C SER A 182 1.92 3.02 14.96
N SER A 183 1.00 3.76 14.30
CA SER A 183 -0.26 4.21 14.89
C SER A 183 -1.35 3.13 14.85
N PHE A 184 -1.47 2.38 13.75
CA PHE A 184 -2.49 1.32 13.59
C PHE A 184 -1.95 0.00 13.01
N GLY A 185 -0.67 -0.03 12.65
CA GLY A 185 -0.01 -1.15 11.99
C GLY A 185 0.10 -1.01 10.47
N VAL A 186 0.88 -1.90 9.88
CA VAL A 186 1.15 -1.89 8.44
C VAL A 186 -0.07 -2.33 7.62
N CYS A 187 -0.91 -3.22 8.16
CA CYS A 187 -2.11 -3.72 7.48
C CYS A 187 -3.05 -2.56 7.11
N ASP A 188 -3.45 -1.78 8.11
CA ASP A 188 -4.38 -0.66 7.94
C ASP A 188 -3.78 0.44 7.07
N LEU A 189 -2.47 0.72 7.19
CA LEU A 189 -1.81 1.72 6.34
C LEU A 189 -1.82 1.31 4.86
N ILE A 190 -1.55 0.02 4.56
CA ILE A 190 -1.61 -0.50 3.19
C ILE A 190 -3.05 -0.46 2.68
N ILE A 191 -4.01 -0.95 3.45
CA ILE A 191 -5.44 -0.91 3.09
C ILE A 191 -5.87 0.52 2.79
N ARG A 192 -5.53 1.47 3.67
CA ARG A 192 -5.87 2.88 3.49
C ARG A 192 -5.29 3.44 2.20
N SER A 193 -4.03 3.14 1.93
CA SER A 193 -3.35 3.57 0.70
C SER A 193 -4.01 2.99 -0.55
N ILE A 194 -4.43 1.71 -0.50
CA ILE A 194 -5.13 1.06 -1.62
C ILE A 194 -6.48 1.75 -1.86
N ILE A 195 -7.24 2.09 -0.81
CA ILE A 195 -8.51 2.82 -0.93
C ILE A 195 -8.29 4.20 -1.52
N ASP A 196 -7.31 4.96 -1.01
CA ASP A 196 -7.01 6.30 -1.52
C ASP A 196 -6.63 6.24 -3.02
N TYR A 197 -5.90 5.20 -3.45
CA TYR A 197 -5.61 4.97 -4.87
C TYR A 197 -6.85 4.56 -5.68
N SER A 198 -7.77 3.78 -5.10
CA SER A 198 -9.02 3.37 -5.75
C SER A 198 -9.90 4.55 -6.12
N VAL A 199 -9.88 5.65 -5.36
CA VAL A 199 -10.59 6.89 -5.68
C VAL A 199 -10.05 7.53 -6.97
N ILE A 200 -8.72 7.49 -7.16
CA ILE A 200 -8.06 8.02 -8.36
C ILE A 200 -8.46 7.18 -9.57
N VAL A 201 -8.32 5.85 -9.46
CA VAL A 201 -8.66 4.92 -10.55
C VAL A 201 -10.16 4.96 -10.87
N GLY A 202 -11.02 4.99 -9.86
CA GLY A 202 -12.47 5.12 -10.04
C GLY A 202 -12.87 6.42 -10.76
N SER A 203 -12.15 7.52 -10.48
CA SER A 203 -12.34 8.78 -11.21
C SER A 203 -11.91 8.66 -12.67
N PHE A 204 -10.76 8.03 -12.93
CA PHE A 204 -10.30 7.74 -14.28
C PHE A 204 -11.30 6.89 -15.08
N LEU A 205 -11.78 5.78 -14.51
CA LEU A 205 -12.73 4.86 -15.15
C LEU A 205 -14.07 5.54 -15.46
N LYS A 206 -14.56 6.38 -14.54
CA LYS A 206 -15.80 7.14 -14.74
C LYS A 206 -15.69 8.11 -15.92
N ASN A 207 -14.56 8.81 -16.04
CA ASN A 207 -14.36 9.81 -17.09
C ASN A 207 -14.06 9.19 -18.47
N ASN A 208 -13.55 7.96 -18.48
CA ASN A 208 -13.12 7.25 -19.70
C ASN A 208 -14.05 6.11 -20.09
N ARG A 209 -15.26 6.10 -19.56
CA ARG A 209 -16.29 5.16 -19.99
C ARG A 209 -16.69 5.51 -21.42
N ILE A 210 -16.31 4.66 -22.37
CA ILE A 210 -16.90 4.69 -23.70
C ILE A 210 -18.39 4.36 -23.50
N PRO A 211 -19.33 5.19 -23.98
CA PRO A 211 -20.74 4.80 -23.98
C PRO A 211 -20.86 3.48 -24.73
N LEU A 212 -21.41 2.47 -24.07
CA LEU A 212 -21.86 1.24 -24.73
C LEU A 212 -22.92 1.57 -25.78
#